data_AF-A0A9P6CJZ8-F1
#
_entry.id   AF-A0A9P6CJZ8-F1
#
_cell.length_a   1.000
_cell.length_b   1.000
_cell.length_c   1.000
_cell.angle_alpha   90.00
_cell.angle_beta   90.00
_cell.angle_gamma   90.00
#
_symmetry.space_group_name_H-M   'P 1'
#
loop_
_entity.id
_entity.type
_entity.pdbx_description
1 polymer ?
#
loop_
_entity_poly.entity_id
_entity_poly.type
_entity_poly.pdbx_seq_one_letter_code
_entity_poly.pdbx_strand_id
1 'polypeptide(L)'
;MSDRSSSNSELSDILDESANHPRIRTPSEAQTWYKYAGDSESWLASDPENDIRSAPSTFAVLTWNIDFSRDLPVHRLKTVLNHLESELLGDPSPRPTIILFQEVHKSCFHTLLSHPFVRSRFQVTDISPSKWPGSIQYGTVTLIPNSIASIVSVFRTPFSSSRMGRDALYVDFEFLQRDSDSMNLETRRKIKIRVANAHLESLLGYGDKARPAQLKSISQLISSPGIYGGIVGGDMNAISPSDLHLPEQVGLSDAWTLTHSTSVVATSKEETDSNISLANQISSDADSYTWGYQPPSRFPPGRLDKILFVGGLKVDGIRRVGVGLKYERPPGIRLGPDRPLWASDHYGLLANFTLVEQDTDPANIPAPVD
;
A
#
# COMPACT_ATOMS: atom_id res chain seq x y z
N MET A 1 -52.60 -7.08 52.55
CA MET A 1 -51.29 -7.71 52.84
C MET A 1 -50.88 -8.48 51.60
N SER A 2 -49.57 -8.42 51.30
CA SER A 2 -48.82 -9.04 50.22
C SER A 2 -48.92 -8.42 48.81
N ASP A 3 -47.95 -7.54 48.59
CA ASP A 3 -47.39 -7.11 47.31
C ASP A 3 -47.10 -8.28 46.36
N ARG A 4 -47.27 -8.01 45.06
CA ARG A 4 -46.55 -8.71 43.99
C ARG A 4 -45.78 -7.68 43.18
N SER A 5 -44.48 -7.59 43.47
CA SER A 5 -43.47 -6.98 42.62
C SER A 5 -42.80 -8.06 41.78
N SER A 6 -42.78 -7.86 40.46
CA SER A 6 -41.91 -8.46 39.44
C SER A 6 -42.49 -8.00 38.10
N SER A 7 -41.80 -7.45 37.12
CA SER A 7 -40.43 -6.97 36.95
C SER A 7 -40.47 -6.27 35.60
N ASN A 8 -39.94 -5.05 35.53
CA ASN A 8 -39.71 -4.32 34.29
C ASN A 8 -38.81 -5.11 33.35
N SER A 9 -39.13 -5.10 32.06
CA SER A 9 -38.26 -4.63 30.96
C SER A 9 -38.49 -5.43 29.68
N GLU A 10 -39.41 -4.97 28.85
CA GLU A 10 -39.43 -5.25 27.40
C GLU A 10 -40.41 -4.27 26.76
N LEU A 11 -40.03 -3.70 25.61
CA LEU A 11 -40.77 -2.74 24.79
C LEU A 11 -40.58 -1.25 25.12
N SER A 12 -39.37 -0.77 24.86
CA SER A 12 -39.19 0.55 24.22
C SER A 12 -38.04 0.49 23.21
N ASP A 13 -38.11 -0.47 22.29
CA ASP A 13 -37.35 -0.41 21.04
C ASP A 13 -38.26 0.28 20.02
N ILE A 14 -37.94 1.54 19.68
CA ILE A 14 -38.24 2.22 18.41
C ILE A 14 -37.60 3.63 18.49
N LEU A 15 -36.63 3.82 17.60
CA LEU A 15 -36.10 5.09 17.07
C LEU A 15 -35.04 5.83 17.91
N ASP A 16 -33.78 5.46 17.70
CA ASP A 16 -32.71 6.44 17.57
C ASP A 16 -31.94 6.18 16.25
N GLU A 17 -32.47 6.75 15.16
CA GLU A 17 -31.88 6.78 13.82
C GLU A 17 -30.86 7.93 13.66
N SER A 18 -30.12 8.29 14.72
CA SER A 18 -29.19 9.43 14.70
C SER A 18 -27.75 9.13 15.15
N ALA A 19 -27.16 8.00 14.75
CA ALA A 19 -25.72 7.79 14.91
C ALA A 19 -25.13 6.72 13.96
N ASN A 20 -25.10 6.97 12.64
CA ASN A 20 -24.45 6.06 11.69
C ASN A 20 -23.31 6.74 10.90
N HIS A 21 -22.41 7.42 11.60
CA HIS A 21 -21.05 7.58 11.09
C HIS A 21 -20.22 6.36 11.51
N PRO A 22 -19.65 5.58 10.58
CA PRO A 22 -18.74 4.51 10.94
C PRO A 22 -17.56 5.12 11.71
N ARG A 23 -17.47 4.85 13.02
CA ARG A 23 -16.32 5.24 13.83
C ARG A 23 -15.07 4.61 13.20
N ILE A 24 -14.16 5.46 12.71
CA ILE A 24 -12.82 5.06 12.31
C ILE A 24 -12.23 4.29 13.50
N ARG A 25 -11.81 3.04 13.31
CA ARG A 25 -11.04 2.37 14.37
C ARG A 25 -9.79 3.20 14.59
N THR A 26 -9.52 3.53 15.85
CA THR A 26 -8.26 4.19 16.23
C THR A 26 -7.11 3.37 15.66
N PRO A 27 -6.07 4.03 15.10
CA PRO A 27 -4.81 3.37 14.78
C PRO A 27 -4.42 2.43 15.93
N SER A 28 -3.88 1.26 15.60
CA SER A 28 -3.24 0.43 16.62
C SER A 28 -2.18 1.26 17.33
N GLU A 29 -1.83 0.83 18.54
CA GLU A 29 -0.60 1.33 19.16
C GLU A 29 0.57 1.19 18.17
N ALA A 30 1.54 2.10 18.29
CA ALA A 30 2.75 2.07 17.49
C ALA A 30 3.40 0.69 17.65
N GLN A 31 3.79 0.09 16.53
CA GLN A 31 4.50 -1.17 16.50
C GLN A 31 5.98 -0.96 16.19
N THR A 32 6.82 -1.81 16.77
CA THR A 32 8.26 -1.87 16.46
C THR A 32 8.49 -2.20 14.98
N TRP A 33 9.60 -1.74 14.41
CA TRP A 33 10.15 -2.27 13.16
C TRP A 33 11.59 -2.75 13.42
N TYR A 34 12.19 -3.42 12.45
CA TYR A 34 13.42 -4.16 12.68
C TYR A 34 14.48 -3.88 11.62
N LYS A 35 15.73 -3.82 12.06
CA LYS A 35 16.91 -3.70 11.21
C LYS A 35 17.80 -4.90 11.45
N TYR A 36 18.40 -5.43 10.39
CA TYR A 36 19.35 -6.53 10.52
C TYR A 36 20.69 -6.01 11.03
N ALA A 37 21.18 -6.57 12.13
CA ALA A 37 22.53 -6.36 12.65
C ALA A 37 23.41 -7.53 12.21
N GLY A 38 24.38 -7.25 11.33
CA GLY A 38 25.25 -8.28 10.75
C GLY A 38 26.20 -8.90 11.78
N ASP A 39 26.59 -8.10 12.76
CA ASP A 39 27.49 -8.42 13.86
C ASP A 39 26.87 -9.40 14.87
N SER A 40 25.56 -9.33 15.11
CA SER A 40 24.83 -10.31 15.93
C SER A 40 24.05 -11.34 15.11
N GLU A 41 24.15 -11.28 13.78
CA GLU A 41 23.38 -12.06 12.81
C GLU A 41 21.86 -12.08 13.06
N SER A 42 21.30 -11.02 13.65
CA SER A 42 19.92 -11.00 14.13
C SER A 42 19.15 -9.76 13.70
N TRP A 43 17.82 -9.87 13.64
CA TRP A 43 16.93 -8.72 13.48
C TRP A 43 16.70 -8.05 14.83
N LEU A 44 17.11 -6.78 14.95
CA LEU A 44 16.98 -5.99 16.17
C LEU A 44 15.82 -5.02 16.04
N ALA A 45 15.09 -4.84 17.13
CA ALA A 45 14.11 -3.77 17.26
C ALA A 45 14.80 -2.42 16.99
N SER A 46 14.14 -1.58 16.20
CA SER A 46 14.62 -0.25 15.86
C SER A 46 13.75 0.80 16.54
N ASP A 47 14.39 1.88 16.95
CA ASP A 47 13.76 3.08 17.51
C ASP A 47 13.80 4.21 16.47
N PRO A 48 12.94 5.24 16.61
CA PRO A 48 13.03 6.43 15.77
C PRO A 48 14.44 7.01 15.77
N GLU A 49 15.02 7.25 14.59
CA GLU A 49 16.33 7.92 14.52
C GLU A 49 16.18 9.35 15.04
N ASN A 50 17.06 9.77 15.96
CA ASN A 50 17.06 11.14 16.48
C ASN A 50 17.60 12.15 15.44
N ASP A 51 18.33 11.68 14.42
CA ASP A 51 18.93 12.51 13.39
C ASP A 51 18.01 12.61 12.16
N ILE A 52 17.37 13.77 12.00
CA ILE A 52 16.43 14.01 10.91
C ILE A 52 17.21 14.33 9.65
N ARG A 53 17.18 13.40 8.71
CA ARG A 53 17.86 13.53 7.42
C ARG A 53 17.11 14.50 6.50
N SER A 54 17.85 15.10 5.57
CA SER A 54 17.23 15.82 4.45
C SER A 54 16.41 14.86 3.60
N ALA A 55 15.26 15.33 3.11
CA ALA A 55 14.40 14.52 2.28
C ALA A 55 15.11 14.05 1.00
N PRO A 56 14.87 12.83 0.49
CA PRO A 56 15.37 12.46 -0.83
C PRO A 56 14.70 13.33 -1.90
N SER A 57 15.45 13.74 -2.93
CA SER A 57 14.86 14.47 -4.07
C SER A 57 13.84 13.60 -4.80
N THR A 58 14.16 12.31 -4.93
CA THR A 58 13.32 11.31 -5.57
C THR A 58 13.38 10.01 -4.79
N PHE A 59 12.27 9.31 -4.71
CA PHE A 59 12.19 7.95 -4.17
C PHE A 59 11.19 7.14 -4.99
N ALA A 60 11.13 5.84 -4.73
CA ALA A 60 10.17 4.97 -5.38
C ALA A 60 9.34 4.17 -4.37
N VAL A 61 8.14 3.78 -4.79
CA VAL A 61 7.27 2.85 -4.07
C VAL A 61 6.96 1.70 -5.01
N LEU A 62 7.26 0.48 -4.56
CA LEU A 62 6.88 -0.75 -5.20
C LEU A 62 5.76 -1.40 -4.40
N THR A 63 4.69 -1.85 -5.05
CA THR A 63 3.65 -2.67 -4.42
C THR A 63 3.46 -3.98 -5.16
N TRP A 64 3.28 -5.08 -4.44
CA TRP A 64 3.06 -6.39 -5.04
C TRP A 64 2.30 -7.35 -4.11
N ASN A 65 1.13 -7.80 -4.55
CA ASN A 65 0.49 -8.99 -4.00
C ASN A 65 1.29 -10.23 -4.43
N ILE A 66 1.81 -11.01 -3.47
CA ILE A 66 2.67 -12.17 -3.75
C ILE A 66 1.95 -13.52 -3.62
N ASP A 67 0.62 -13.49 -3.64
CA ASP A 67 -0.28 -14.66 -3.65
C ASP A 67 0.00 -15.62 -2.50
N PHE A 68 -0.73 -15.56 -1.38
CA PHE A 68 -0.50 -16.49 -0.27
C PHE A 68 -1.06 -17.88 -0.58
N SER A 69 -1.97 -17.99 -1.55
CA SER A 69 -2.90 -19.09 -1.69
C SER A 69 -2.34 -20.26 -2.51
N ARG A 70 -1.40 -20.01 -3.42
CA ARG A 70 -0.83 -21.06 -4.29
C ARG A 70 0.21 -21.93 -3.58
N ASP A 71 0.53 -23.05 -4.21
CA ASP A 71 1.53 -24.01 -3.77
C ASP A 71 2.96 -23.45 -3.79
N LEU A 72 3.72 -23.76 -2.72
CA LEU A 72 5.12 -23.36 -2.55
C LEU A 72 5.35 -21.85 -2.33
N PRO A 73 4.64 -21.21 -1.37
CA PRO A 73 4.78 -19.76 -1.12
C PRO A 73 6.22 -19.32 -0.79
N VAL A 74 6.98 -20.20 -0.14
CA VAL A 74 8.39 -19.98 0.21
C VAL A 74 9.28 -19.84 -1.05
N HIS A 75 9.10 -20.72 -2.03
CA HIS A 75 9.87 -20.68 -3.28
C HIS A 75 9.46 -19.52 -4.18
N ARG A 76 8.16 -19.20 -4.20
CA ARG A 76 7.63 -18.01 -4.88
C ARG A 76 8.23 -16.73 -4.32
N LEU A 77 8.18 -16.54 -2.99
CA LEU A 77 8.78 -15.35 -2.38
C LEU A 77 10.28 -15.25 -2.68
N LYS A 78 11.04 -16.35 -2.59
CA LYS A 78 12.46 -16.33 -2.95
C LYS A 78 12.68 -15.86 -4.38
N THR A 79 11.86 -16.32 -5.31
CA THR A 79 11.91 -15.90 -6.72
C THR A 79 11.57 -14.41 -6.89
N VAL A 80 10.54 -13.93 -6.19
CA VAL A 80 10.17 -12.51 -6.15
C VAL A 80 11.35 -11.67 -5.64
N LEU A 81 11.97 -12.05 -4.52
CA LEU A 81 13.09 -11.29 -3.94
C LEU A 81 14.32 -11.28 -4.84
N ASN A 82 14.67 -12.41 -5.46
CA ASN A 82 15.76 -12.48 -6.45
C ASN A 82 15.47 -11.58 -7.66
N HIS A 83 14.23 -11.58 -8.15
CA HIS A 83 13.83 -10.71 -9.25
C HIS A 83 13.94 -9.24 -8.87
N LEU A 84 13.44 -8.85 -7.70
CA LEU A 84 13.53 -7.48 -7.21
C LEU A 84 14.97 -7.03 -6.95
N GLU A 85 15.85 -7.93 -6.49
CA GLU A 85 17.28 -7.65 -6.38
C GLU A 85 17.88 -7.30 -7.74
N SER A 86 17.64 -8.14 -8.76
CA SER A 86 18.11 -7.86 -10.12
C SER A 86 17.50 -6.57 -10.69
N GLU A 87 16.21 -6.34 -10.45
CA GLU A 87 15.47 -5.20 -10.97
C GLU A 87 15.95 -3.87 -10.38
N LEU A 88 16.18 -3.84 -9.06
CA LEU A 88 16.54 -2.62 -8.33
C LEU A 88 18.04 -2.35 -8.34
N LEU A 89 18.89 -3.38 -8.38
CA LEU A 89 20.34 -3.21 -8.52
C LEU A 89 20.77 -2.99 -9.98
N GLY A 90 19.95 -3.43 -10.94
CA GLY A 90 20.16 -3.18 -12.37
C GLY A 90 19.73 -1.80 -12.85
N ASP A 91 19.02 -1.00 -12.03
CA ASP A 91 18.62 0.36 -12.39
C ASP A 91 19.88 1.26 -12.49
N PRO A 92 20.17 1.87 -13.66
CA PRO A 92 21.31 2.79 -13.80
C PRO A 92 21.17 4.07 -12.96
N SER A 93 19.96 4.39 -12.50
CA SER A 93 19.66 5.51 -11.61
C SER A 93 18.92 5.00 -10.36
N PRO A 94 19.61 4.26 -9.48
CA PRO A 94 18.99 3.58 -8.35
C PRO A 94 18.35 4.60 -7.40
N ARG A 95 17.09 4.37 -7.08
CA ARG A 95 16.32 5.18 -6.13
C ARG A 95 16.11 4.38 -4.84
N PRO A 96 16.03 5.05 -3.67
CA PRO A 96 15.48 4.41 -2.48
C PRO A 96 14.06 3.94 -2.78
N THR A 97 13.84 2.63 -2.75
CA THR A 97 12.53 2.03 -3.06
C THR A 97 11.92 1.42 -1.82
N ILE A 98 10.74 1.91 -1.41
CA ILE A 98 9.92 1.30 -0.36
C ILE A 98 9.10 0.18 -1.01
N ILE A 99 9.13 -1.04 -0.44
CA ILE A 99 8.45 -2.20 -1.02
C ILE A 99 7.27 -2.59 -0.12
N LEU A 100 6.08 -2.65 -0.70
CA LEU A 100 4.81 -2.97 -0.05
C LEU A 100 4.37 -4.35 -0.53
N PHE A 101 4.51 -5.37 0.31
CA PHE A 101 4.00 -6.71 0.01
C PHE A 101 2.63 -6.93 0.62
N GLN A 102 1.72 -7.49 -0.18
CA GLN A 102 0.45 -8.06 0.27
C GLN A 102 0.50 -9.58 0.14
N GLU A 103 -0.34 -10.29 0.90
CA GLU A 103 -0.42 -11.75 0.85
C GLU A 103 0.90 -12.48 1.18
N VAL A 104 1.69 -11.91 2.09
CA VAL A 104 2.85 -12.64 2.64
C VAL A 104 2.33 -13.77 3.50
N HIS A 105 2.52 -15.03 3.07
CA HIS A 105 2.14 -16.19 3.88
C HIS A 105 3.06 -16.32 5.12
N LYS A 106 2.55 -16.75 6.27
CA LYS A 106 3.31 -16.82 7.53
C LYS A 106 4.57 -17.71 7.46
N SER A 107 4.56 -18.73 6.59
CA SER A 107 5.74 -19.60 6.40
C SER A 107 6.89 -18.90 5.67
N CYS A 108 6.64 -17.74 5.06
CA CYS A 108 7.64 -17.00 4.30
C CYS A 108 8.59 -16.17 5.15
N PHE A 109 8.29 -15.92 6.43
CA PHE A 109 9.14 -15.06 7.29
C PHE A 109 10.58 -15.55 7.35
N HIS A 110 10.83 -16.86 7.48
CA HIS A 110 12.20 -17.36 7.48
C HIS A 110 12.94 -17.01 6.18
N THR A 111 12.31 -17.17 5.02
CA THR A 111 12.92 -16.85 3.72
C THR A 111 13.09 -15.35 3.51
N LEU A 112 12.09 -14.55 3.87
CA LEU A 112 12.17 -13.09 3.84
C LEU A 112 13.35 -12.58 4.66
N LEU A 113 13.45 -13.02 5.91
CA LEU A 113 14.41 -12.55 6.90
C LEU A 113 15.81 -13.13 6.74
N SER A 114 15.97 -14.21 5.96
CA SER A 114 17.28 -14.80 5.63
C SER A 114 17.82 -14.35 4.27
N HIS A 115 17.00 -13.68 3.44
CA HIS A 115 17.42 -13.27 2.12
C HIS A 115 18.53 -12.20 2.17
N PRO A 116 19.69 -12.41 1.51
CA PRO A 116 20.82 -11.45 1.55
C PRO A 116 20.45 -10.04 1.08
N PHE A 117 19.69 -9.94 -0.01
CA PHE A 117 19.11 -8.68 -0.49
C PHE A 117 18.35 -7.92 0.61
N VAL A 118 17.45 -8.61 1.32
CA VAL A 118 16.61 -8.01 2.37
C VAL A 118 17.47 -7.56 3.55
N ARG A 119 18.34 -8.45 4.06
CA ARG A 119 19.23 -8.18 5.20
C ARG A 119 20.15 -6.99 4.97
N SER A 120 20.72 -6.87 3.76
CA SER A 120 21.71 -5.84 3.45
C SER A 120 21.09 -4.48 3.12
N ARG A 121 19.88 -4.46 2.54
CA ARG A 121 19.30 -3.24 1.98
C ARG A 121 18.10 -2.69 2.74
N PHE A 122 17.44 -3.47 3.57
CA PHE A 122 16.14 -3.08 4.13
C PHE A 122 16.04 -3.24 5.65
N GLN A 123 15.21 -2.37 6.23
CA GLN A 123 14.50 -2.60 7.48
C GLN A 123 13.12 -3.21 7.17
N VAL A 124 12.52 -3.90 8.13
CA VAL A 124 11.25 -4.62 7.96
C VAL A 124 10.27 -4.28 9.06
N THR A 125 8.98 -4.15 8.72
CA THR A 125 7.92 -3.86 9.70
C THR A 125 7.56 -5.06 10.57
N ASP A 126 7.75 -6.28 10.05
CA ASP A 126 7.31 -7.52 10.67
C ASP A 126 8.38 -8.60 10.53
N ILE A 127 8.68 -9.28 11.65
CA ILE A 127 9.56 -10.47 11.68
C ILE A 127 8.77 -11.76 11.97
N SER A 128 7.48 -11.63 12.24
CA SER A 128 6.56 -12.73 12.51
C SER A 128 5.12 -12.26 12.25
N PRO A 129 4.13 -13.16 12.14
CA PRO A 129 2.74 -12.78 11.92
C PRO A 129 2.05 -12.20 13.16
N SER A 130 2.75 -12.05 14.30
CA SER A 130 2.14 -11.71 15.60
C SER A 130 1.40 -10.36 15.64
N LYS A 131 1.69 -9.46 14.68
CA LYS A 131 1.08 -8.13 14.57
C LYS A 131 -0.08 -8.08 13.59
N TRP A 132 -0.29 -9.16 12.84
CA TRP A 132 -1.39 -9.24 11.90
C TRP A 132 -2.72 -9.38 12.64
N PRO A 133 -3.79 -8.71 12.20
CA PRO A 133 -5.08 -8.74 12.90
C PRO A 133 -5.70 -10.15 12.83
N GLY A 134 -5.96 -10.73 14.00
CA GLY A 134 -6.57 -12.06 14.12
C GLY A 134 -5.64 -13.23 13.78
N SER A 135 -6.17 -14.45 13.76
CA SER A 135 -5.40 -15.65 13.41
C SER A 135 -5.41 -15.89 11.90
N ILE A 136 -4.73 -15.01 11.16
CA ILE A 136 -4.66 -15.07 9.69
C ILE A 136 -3.36 -15.74 9.22
N GLN A 137 -3.45 -16.47 8.11
CA GLN A 137 -2.31 -17.22 7.54
C GLN A 137 -1.36 -16.32 6.73
N TYR A 138 -1.77 -15.09 6.43
CA TYR A 138 -1.06 -14.16 5.58
C TYR A 138 -1.34 -12.71 5.98
N GLY A 139 -0.53 -11.77 5.52
CA GLY A 139 -0.74 -10.36 5.80
C GLY A 139 0.14 -9.44 4.95
N THR A 140 0.21 -8.18 5.37
CA THR A 140 1.04 -7.14 4.74
C THR A 140 2.39 -7.02 5.44
N VAL A 141 3.45 -6.80 4.67
CA VAL A 141 4.80 -6.47 5.17
C VAL A 141 5.38 -5.36 4.31
N THR A 142 6.03 -4.39 4.95
CA THR A 142 6.71 -3.30 4.24
C THR A 142 8.22 -3.41 4.47
N LEU A 143 8.99 -3.37 3.37
CA LEU A 143 10.45 -3.25 3.39
C LEU A 143 10.84 -1.80 3.15
N ILE A 144 11.69 -1.27 4.02
CA ILE A 144 12.06 0.15 4.03
C ILE A 144 13.56 0.24 3.74
N PRO A 145 14.01 0.93 2.69
CA PRO A 145 15.40 0.90 2.30
C PRO A 145 16.26 1.61 3.35
N ASN A 146 17.39 1.00 3.73
CA ASN A 146 18.32 1.53 4.72
C ASN A 146 18.81 2.96 4.36
N SER A 147 18.80 3.33 3.08
CA SER A 147 19.24 4.63 2.59
C SER A 147 18.28 5.79 2.85
N ILE A 148 16.99 5.53 3.10
CA ILE A 148 15.97 6.57 3.37
C ILE A 148 15.57 6.64 4.85
N ALA A 149 16.09 5.74 5.68
CA ALA A 149 15.57 5.43 7.01
C ALA A 149 15.51 6.65 7.97
N SER A 150 14.42 7.41 7.90
CA SER A 150 14.00 8.44 8.85
C SER A 150 12.63 8.09 9.41
N ILE A 151 12.45 6.81 9.79
CA ILE A 151 11.18 6.27 10.26
C ILE A 151 10.91 6.83 11.66
N VAL A 152 9.72 7.40 11.85
CA VAL A 152 9.28 7.93 13.15
C VAL A 152 8.13 7.15 13.76
N SER A 153 7.35 6.44 12.94
CA SER A 153 6.30 5.56 13.45
C SER A 153 5.97 4.45 12.45
N VAL A 154 5.56 3.30 12.97
CA VAL A 154 4.92 2.22 12.21
C VAL A 154 3.69 1.80 12.98
N PHE A 155 2.54 1.67 12.31
CA PHE A 155 1.28 1.27 12.96
C PHE A 155 0.32 0.64 11.97
N ARG A 156 -0.70 -0.06 12.46
CA ARG A 156 -1.73 -0.72 11.62
C ARG A 156 -3.10 -0.16 11.96
N THR A 157 -3.99 -0.12 10.96
CA THR A 157 -5.40 0.19 11.20
C THR A 157 -6.25 -0.97 10.66
N PRO A 158 -6.72 -1.88 11.53
CA PRO A 158 -7.65 -2.93 11.13
C PRO A 158 -8.96 -2.33 10.63
N PHE A 159 -9.47 -2.82 9.51
CA PHE A 159 -10.75 -2.33 8.99
C PHE A 159 -11.92 -2.99 9.73
N SER A 160 -12.77 -2.17 10.35
CA SER A 160 -14.01 -2.64 10.99
C SER A 160 -14.97 -3.30 10.00
N SER A 161 -14.94 -2.88 8.74
CA SER A 161 -15.73 -3.44 7.64
C SER A 161 -15.11 -4.72 7.05
N SER A 162 -14.02 -5.25 7.62
CA SER A 162 -13.39 -6.45 7.04
C SER A 162 -13.97 -7.75 7.58
N ARG A 163 -14.21 -8.69 6.66
CA ARG A 163 -14.50 -10.12 6.92
C ARG A 163 -13.32 -11.04 6.61
N MET A 164 -12.25 -10.53 6.00
CA MET A 164 -11.03 -11.29 5.67
C MET A 164 -9.84 -10.93 6.56
N GLY A 165 -10.06 -10.12 7.60
CA GLY A 165 -8.97 -9.67 8.50
C GLY A 165 -8.06 -8.64 7.82
N ARG A 166 -8.61 -7.78 6.97
CA ARG A 166 -7.87 -6.74 6.24
C ARG A 166 -7.51 -5.56 7.16
N ASP A 167 -6.32 -5.00 6.94
CA ASP A 167 -5.83 -3.77 7.55
C ASP A 167 -5.06 -2.92 6.54
N ALA A 168 -4.66 -1.73 6.98
CA ALA A 168 -3.60 -0.95 6.35
C ALA A 168 -2.43 -0.80 7.32
N LEU A 169 -1.21 -1.05 6.83
CA LEU A 169 0.05 -0.88 7.54
C LEU A 169 0.71 0.42 7.12
N TYR A 170 0.94 1.33 8.06
CA TYR A 170 1.49 2.66 7.84
C TYR A 170 2.93 2.75 8.31
N VAL A 171 3.72 3.52 7.57
CA VAL A 171 5.07 3.93 7.94
C VAL A 171 5.15 5.45 7.79
N ASP A 172 5.49 6.13 8.87
CA ASP A 172 5.75 7.57 8.87
C ASP A 172 7.24 7.84 8.76
N PHE A 173 7.59 8.73 7.85
CA PHE A 173 8.93 9.25 7.66
C PHE A 173 8.94 10.74 7.99
N GLU A 174 9.94 11.21 8.71
CA GLU A 174 10.16 12.65 8.96
C GLU A 174 11.48 13.10 8.34
N PHE A 175 11.43 14.19 7.58
CA PHE A 175 12.59 14.73 6.88
C PHE A 175 12.70 16.23 7.08
N LEU A 176 13.91 16.76 6.92
CA LEU A 176 14.11 18.19 6.67
C LEU A 176 13.81 18.45 5.19
N GLN A 177 12.88 19.36 4.91
CA GLN A 177 12.57 19.83 3.56
C GLN A 177 13.85 20.42 2.96
N ARG A 178 14.15 20.07 1.71
CA ARG A 178 15.21 20.76 0.97
C ARG A 178 14.72 22.16 0.69
N ASP A 179 15.47 23.14 1.16
CA ASP A 179 15.31 24.53 0.79
C ASP A 179 16.52 24.88 -0.07
N SER A 180 16.27 25.36 -1.29
CA SER A 180 17.33 25.73 -2.23
C SER A 180 18.11 26.96 -1.77
N ASP A 181 17.50 27.80 -0.90
CA ASP A 181 18.06 29.08 -0.48
C ASP A 181 18.59 29.10 0.97
N SER A 182 18.21 28.11 1.81
CA SER A 182 18.69 28.05 3.20
C SER A 182 19.85 27.08 3.41
N MET A 183 21.05 27.65 3.61
CA MET A 183 22.26 26.95 4.07
C MET A 183 22.19 26.56 5.56
N ASN A 184 21.21 27.06 6.32
CA ASN A 184 21.06 26.76 7.74
C ASN A 184 20.07 25.60 7.97
N LEU A 185 20.61 24.43 8.33
CA LEU A 185 19.85 23.21 8.64
C LEU A 185 18.83 23.40 9.77
N GLU A 186 19.08 24.27 10.75
CA GLU A 186 18.19 24.49 11.90
C GLU A 186 16.90 25.22 11.52
N THR A 187 16.92 25.95 10.39
CA THR A 187 15.76 26.70 9.89
C THR A 187 14.90 25.90 8.92
N ARG A 188 15.36 24.71 8.50
CA ARG A 188 14.64 23.90 7.51
C ARG A 188 13.37 23.32 8.12
N ARG A 189 12.27 23.47 7.38
CA ARG A 189 10.97 22.92 7.77
C ARG A 189 11.04 21.40 7.85
N LYS A 190 10.48 20.83 8.93
CA LYS A 190 10.24 19.39 9.02
C LYS A 190 8.99 19.02 8.21
N ILE A 191 9.08 17.99 7.41
CA ILE A 191 7.97 17.43 6.63
C ILE A 191 7.80 15.95 6.95
N LYS A 192 6.54 15.50 6.95
CA LYS A 192 6.19 14.11 7.23
C LYS A 192 5.57 13.45 6.01
N ILE A 193 6.14 12.32 5.58
CA ILE A 193 5.58 11.50 4.52
C ILE A 193 5.01 10.24 5.14
N ARG A 194 3.76 9.91 4.83
CA ARG A 194 3.10 8.68 5.30
C ARG A 194 2.88 7.74 4.13
N VAL A 195 3.39 6.51 4.26
CA VAL A 195 3.20 5.45 3.27
C VAL A 195 2.38 4.33 3.87
N ALA A 196 1.29 3.95 3.20
CA ALA A 196 0.41 2.88 3.59
C ALA A 196 0.52 1.68 2.63
N ASN A 197 0.59 0.48 3.20
CA ASN A 197 0.48 -0.81 2.51
C ASN A 197 -0.89 -1.40 2.84
N ALA A 198 -1.72 -1.64 1.83
CA ALA A 198 -3.08 -2.12 2.01
C ALA A 198 -3.40 -3.35 1.15
N HIS A 199 -4.30 -4.19 1.65
CA HIS A 199 -5.00 -5.18 0.85
C HIS A 199 -6.49 -5.05 1.17
N LEU A 200 -7.28 -4.48 0.26
CA LEU A 200 -8.70 -4.21 0.48
C LEU A 200 -9.57 -5.46 0.31
N GLU A 201 -10.82 -5.40 0.79
CA GLU A 201 -11.72 -6.55 0.75
C GLU A 201 -11.90 -7.13 -0.66
N SER A 202 -11.60 -8.41 -0.81
CA SER A 202 -11.70 -9.12 -2.07
C SER A 202 -13.14 -9.53 -2.38
N LEU A 203 -13.32 -10.05 -3.60
CA LEU A 203 -14.58 -10.59 -4.14
C LEU A 203 -15.67 -9.53 -4.38
N LEU A 204 -16.58 -9.90 -5.28
CA LEU A 204 -17.85 -9.19 -5.49
C LEU A 204 -18.83 -9.44 -4.33
N GLY A 205 -19.85 -8.59 -4.24
CA GLY A 205 -20.91 -8.67 -3.24
C GLY A 205 -20.57 -7.87 -1.99
N TYR A 206 -20.00 -8.53 -0.97
CA TYR A 206 -19.65 -7.83 0.26
C TYR A 206 -18.46 -6.88 0.07
N GLY A 207 -17.46 -7.29 -0.72
CA GLY A 207 -16.29 -6.47 -1.01
C GLY A 207 -16.66 -5.12 -1.63
N ASP A 208 -17.65 -5.08 -2.53
CA ASP A 208 -18.14 -3.84 -3.17
C ASP A 208 -18.61 -2.80 -2.14
N LYS A 209 -19.15 -3.26 -1.01
CA LYS A 209 -19.61 -2.38 0.08
C LYS A 209 -18.49 -2.02 1.04
N ALA A 210 -17.52 -2.92 1.23
CA ALA A 210 -16.46 -2.75 2.21
C ALA A 210 -15.33 -1.85 1.68
N ARG A 211 -14.88 -2.05 0.43
CA ARG A 211 -13.74 -1.33 -0.16
C ARG A 211 -13.87 0.20 -0.10
N PRO A 212 -15.04 0.83 -0.37
CA PRO A 212 -15.18 2.27 -0.24
C PRO A 212 -14.90 2.81 1.16
N ALA A 213 -15.42 2.14 2.19
CA ALA A 213 -15.18 2.53 3.58
C ALA A 213 -13.71 2.33 3.99
N GLN A 214 -13.07 1.26 3.49
CA GLN A 214 -11.66 0.97 3.77
C GLN A 214 -10.74 2.00 3.13
N LEU A 215 -10.93 2.29 1.84
CA LEU A 215 -10.10 3.28 1.14
C LEU A 215 -10.33 4.70 1.68
N LYS A 216 -11.57 5.04 2.05
CA LYS A 216 -11.88 6.31 2.73
C LYS A 216 -11.13 6.43 4.06
N SER A 217 -11.10 5.36 4.87
CA SER A 217 -10.36 5.34 6.13
C SER A 217 -8.86 5.53 5.92
N ILE A 218 -8.28 4.94 4.86
CA ILE A 218 -6.87 5.16 4.52
C ILE A 218 -6.65 6.62 4.10
N SER A 219 -7.49 7.13 3.19
CA SER A 219 -7.37 8.50 2.67
C SER A 219 -7.31 9.52 3.80
N GLN A 220 -8.20 9.40 4.80
CA GLN A 220 -8.23 10.29 5.97
C GLN A 220 -6.93 10.24 6.79
N LEU A 221 -6.29 9.07 6.91
CA LEU A 221 -5.04 8.93 7.65
C LEU A 221 -3.82 9.43 6.87
N ILE A 222 -3.77 9.22 5.56
CA ILE A 222 -2.65 9.69 4.72
C ILE A 222 -2.75 11.17 4.34
N SER A 223 -3.93 11.80 4.52
CA SER A 223 -4.16 13.25 4.36
C SER A 223 -4.34 14.00 5.69
N SER A 224 -4.10 13.34 6.83
CA SER A 224 -4.26 13.95 8.16
C SER A 224 -3.41 15.21 8.34
N PRO A 225 -3.85 16.20 9.15
CA PRO A 225 -3.06 17.38 9.45
C PRO A 225 -1.64 17.02 9.93
N GLY A 226 -0.64 17.70 9.37
CA GLY A 226 0.77 17.43 9.65
C GLY A 226 1.41 16.37 8.74
N ILE A 227 0.64 15.68 7.90
CA ILE A 227 1.19 14.87 6.80
C ILE A 227 1.38 15.76 5.59
N TYR A 228 2.62 15.92 5.15
CA TYR A 228 2.98 16.70 3.98
C TYR A 228 2.59 15.98 2.69
N GLY A 229 2.82 14.66 2.64
CA GLY A 229 2.50 13.82 1.49
C GLY A 229 2.10 12.42 1.94
N GLY A 230 1.02 11.92 1.37
CA GLY A 230 0.45 10.61 1.66
C GLY A 230 0.51 9.70 0.44
N ILE A 231 0.91 8.44 0.63
CA ILE A 231 0.88 7.40 -0.40
C ILE A 231 0.19 6.17 0.17
N VAL A 232 -0.66 5.52 -0.61
CA VAL A 232 -1.08 4.14 -0.37
C VAL A 232 -0.81 3.31 -1.61
N GLY A 233 -0.11 2.19 -1.44
CA GLY A 233 0.05 1.17 -2.47
C GLY A 233 -0.51 -0.16 -1.98
N GLY A 234 -1.05 -0.94 -2.90
CA GLY A 234 -1.59 -2.24 -2.54
C GLY A 234 -2.51 -2.86 -3.57
N ASP A 235 -3.00 -4.04 -3.20
CA ASP A 235 -4.11 -4.70 -3.88
C ASP A 235 -5.42 -4.04 -3.41
N MET A 236 -5.95 -3.18 -4.28
CA MET A 236 -7.20 -2.47 -4.00
C MET A 236 -8.42 -3.34 -4.29
N ASN A 237 -8.25 -4.54 -4.86
CA ASN A 237 -9.33 -5.38 -5.35
C ASN A 237 -10.36 -4.56 -6.14
N ALA A 238 -9.90 -3.70 -7.06
CA ALA A 238 -10.76 -2.85 -7.88
C ALA A 238 -11.48 -3.68 -8.96
N ILE A 239 -12.45 -4.49 -8.50
CA ILE A 239 -13.13 -5.53 -9.27
C ILE A 239 -14.42 -4.99 -9.92
N SER A 240 -15.15 -4.15 -9.20
CA SER A 240 -16.43 -3.60 -9.65
C SER A 240 -16.24 -2.27 -10.39
N PRO A 241 -17.14 -1.90 -11.33
CA PRO A 241 -17.07 -0.60 -12.01
C PRO A 241 -17.04 0.60 -11.05
N SER A 242 -17.66 0.47 -9.87
CA SER A 242 -17.61 1.50 -8.82
C SER A 242 -16.21 1.72 -8.24
N ASP A 243 -15.34 0.71 -8.24
CA ASP A 243 -14.00 0.82 -7.68
C ASP A 243 -13.05 1.64 -8.56
N LEU A 244 -13.38 1.80 -9.85
CA LEU A 244 -12.55 2.53 -10.81
C LEU A 244 -12.35 3.99 -10.39
N HIS A 245 -13.43 4.62 -9.94
CA HIS A 245 -13.50 6.04 -9.57
C HIS A 245 -13.30 6.27 -8.07
N LEU A 246 -13.22 5.19 -7.28
CA LEU A 246 -13.13 5.28 -5.83
C LEU A 246 -11.94 6.12 -5.35
N PRO A 247 -10.73 6.07 -5.96
CA PRO A 247 -9.63 6.95 -5.55
C PRO A 247 -10.00 8.43 -5.59
N GLU A 248 -10.59 8.91 -6.68
CA GLU A 248 -10.98 10.31 -6.85
C GLU A 248 -12.08 10.71 -5.85
N GLN A 249 -13.06 9.82 -5.63
CA GLN A 249 -14.14 10.04 -4.67
C GLN A 249 -13.66 10.22 -3.23
N VAL A 250 -12.48 9.68 -2.88
CA VAL A 250 -11.86 9.86 -1.57
C VAL A 250 -10.72 10.87 -1.58
N GLY A 251 -10.58 11.67 -2.64
CA GLY A 251 -9.58 12.74 -2.74
C GLY A 251 -8.15 12.25 -3.00
N LEU A 252 -7.98 11.05 -3.57
CA LEU A 252 -6.67 10.49 -3.91
C LEU A 252 -6.43 10.51 -5.42
N SER A 253 -5.19 10.81 -5.81
CA SER A 253 -4.71 10.73 -7.18
C SER A 253 -4.22 9.31 -7.50
N ASP A 254 -4.57 8.78 -8.68
CA ASP A 254 -4.10 7.48 -9.16
C ASP A 254 -2.83 7.63 -10.02
N ALA A 255 -1.72 7.07 -9.55
CA ALA A 255 -0.41 7.18 -10.20
C ALA A 255 -0.41 6.65 -11.64
N TRP A 256 -1.13 5.56 -11.90
CA TRP A 256 -1.21 4.98 -13.25
C TRP A 256 -1.96 5.91 -14.18
N THR A 257 -3.16 6.33 -13.77
CA THR A 257 -3.99 7.27 -14.53
C THR A 257 -3.17 8.52 -14.87
N LEU A 258 -2.64 9.23 -13.89
CA LEU A 258 -1.94 10.51 -14.13
C LEU A 258 -0.75 10.42 -15.08
N THR A 259 0.01 9.33 -15.05
CA THR A 259 1.23 9.18 -15.86
C THR A 259 0.96 8.64 -17.27
N HIS A 260 -0.20 8.04 -17.50
CA HIS A 260 -0.57 7.45 -18.80
C HIS A 260 -1.68 8.26 -19.51
N SER A 261 -2.32 9.20 -18.82
CA SER A 261 -3.29 10.15 -19.39
C SER A 261 -2.69 11.07 -20.46
N THR A 262 -1.42 11.44 -20.35
CA THR A 262 -0.72 12.28 -21.34
C THR A 262 -0.58 11.61 -22.72
N SER A 263 -0.67 10.28 -22.79
CA SER A 263 -0.67 9.53 -24.06
C SER A 263 -2.04 9.53 -24.75
N VAL A 264 -3.13 9.79 -24.01
CA VAL A 264 -4.52 9.70 -24.52
C VAL A 264 -5.03 11.07 -24.99
N VAL A 265 -4.70 12.16 -24.29
CA VAL A 265 -5.19 13.53 -24.59
C VAL A 265 -4.66 14.10 -25.92
N ALA A 266 -3.60 13.52 -26.50
CA ALA A 266 -3.16 13.88 -27.85
C ALA A 266 -4.19 13.56 -28.96
N THR A 267 -5.30 12.87 -28.63
CA THR A 267 -6.29 12.39 -29.61
C THR A 267 -7.72 12.91 -29.44
N SER A 268 -8.04 13.70 -28.41
CA SER A 268 -9.43 14.19 -28.23
C SER A 268 -9.50 15.62 -27.71
N LYS A 269 -9.95 16.54 -28.57
CA LYS A 269 -10.42 17.88 -28.19
C LYS A 269 -11.89 17.76 -27.76
N GLU A 270 -12.16 17.75 -26.46
CA GLU A 270 -13.39 18.25 -25.83
C GLU A 270 -13.27 18.12 -24.30
N GLU A 271 -13.24 19.27 -23.61
CA GLU A 271 -13.27 19.42 -22.15
C GLU A 271 -14.76 19.64 -21.79
N THR A 272 -15.42 18.75 -21.04
CA THR A 272 -15.60 18.93 -19.59
C THR A 272 -16.06 17.67 -18.83
N ASP A 273 -16.21 16.50 -19.49
CA ASP A 273 -16.51 15.17 -18.91
C ASP A 273 -15.27 14.24 -18.84
N SER A 274 -14.08 14.85 -18.83
CA SER A 274 -12.81 14.22 -19.20
C SER A 274 -12.25 13.22 -18.17
N ASN A 275 -12.42 13.44 -16.87
CA ASN A 275 -11.78 12.57 -15.86
C ASN A 275 -12.47 11.20 -15.73
N ILE A 276 -13.81 11.16 -15.74
CA ILE A 276 -14.58 9.91 -15.69
C ILE A 276 -14.35 9.10 -16.97
N SER A 277 -14.38 9.74 -18.14
CA SER A 277 -14.12 9.04 -19.41
C SER A 277 -12.69 8.50 -19.48
N LEU A 278 -11.70 9.23 -18.96
CA LEU A 278 -10.30 8.83 -18.96
C LEU A 278 -9.99 7.68 -17.99
N ALA A 279 -10.53 7.72 -16.76
CA ALA A 279 -10.40 6.61 -15.82
C ALA A 279 -11.00 5.32 -16.39
N ASN A 280 -12.16 5.41 -17.05
CA ASN A 280 -12.78 4.28 -17.73
C ASN A 280 -11.94 3.79 -18.92
N GLN A 281 -11.44 4.67 -19.78
CA GLN A 281 -10.57 4.32 -20.91
C GLN A 281 -9.29 3.61 -20.44
N ILE A 282 -8.58 4.17 -19.45
CA ILE A 282 -7.36 3.58 -18.89
C ILE A 282 -7.67 2.26 -18.18
N SER A 283 -8.80 2.15 -17.49
CA SER A 283 -9.21 0.87 -16.89
C SER A 283 -9.60 -0.20 -17.92
N SER A 284 -9.82 0.17 -19.18
CA SER A 284 -10.01 -0.78 -20.28
C SER A 284 -8.71 -1.10 -21.03
N ASP A 285 -7.63 -0.38 -20.71
CA ASP A 285 -6.30 -0.63 -21.26
C ASP A 285 -5.66 -1.85 -20.59
N ALA A 286 -5.42 -2.89 -21.38
CA ALA A 286 -4.79 -4.13 -20.94
C ALA A 286 -3.36 -3.92 -20.40
N ASP A 287 -2.70 -2.82 -20.78
CA ASP A 287 -1.39 -2.48 -20.22
C ASP A 287 -1.48 -2.00 -18.77
N SER A 288 -2.65 -1.55 -18.35
CA SER A 288 -2.93 -1.17 -16.96
C SER A 288 -3.20 -2.36 -16.04
N TYR A 289 -3.49 -3.54 -16.60
CA TYR A 289 -3.89 -4.70 -15.82
C TYR A 289 -2.74 -5.27 -15.02
N THR A 290 -3.05 -5.61 -13.79
CA THR A 290 -2.11 -6.18 -12.81
C THR A 290 -2.47 -7.61 -12.44
N TRP A 291 -3.67 -8.10 -12.81
CA TRP A 291 -4.13 -9.44 -12.46
C TRP A 291 -4.85 -10.15 -13.61
N GLY A 292 -4.82 -11.48 -13.59
CA GLY A 292 -5.64 -12.35 -14.45
C GLY A 292 -4.90 -13.00 -15.63
N TYR A 293 -3.60 -12.79 -15.75
CA TYR A 293 -2.77 -13.35 -16.83
C TYR A 293 -1.80 -14.46 -16.39
N GLN A 294 -1.43 -14.57 -15.10
CA GLN A 294 -0.37 -15.47 -14.65
C GLN A 294 -0.70 -16.29 -13.38
N PRO A 295 -1.59 -17.30 -13.43
CA PRO A 295 -2.12 -17.91 -14.63
C PRO A 295 -3.39 -17.21 -15.13
N PRO A 296 -3.75 -17.41 -16.41
CA PRO A 296 -5.07 -17.06 -16.89
C PRO A 296 -6.14 -17.69 -16.00
N SER A 297 -7.14 -16.91 -15.66
CA SER A 297 -8.26 -17.35 -14.83
C SER A 297 -9.56 -17.38 -15.64
N ARG A 298 -10.63 -17.93 -15.05
CA ARG A 298 -11.98 -17.88 -15.64
C ARG A 298 -12.61 -16.48 -15.60
N PHE A 299 -12.04 -15.57 -14.79
CA PHE A 299 -12.50 -14.20 -14.64
C PHE A 299 -11.68 -13.30 -15.58
N PRO A 300 -12.28 -12.21 -16.10
CA PRO A 300 -11.57 -11.27 -16.94
C PRO A 300 -10.37 -10.66 -16.21
N PRO A 301 -9.24 -10.42 -16.89
CA PRO A 301 -8.13 -9.64 -16.35
C PRO A 301 -8.55 -8.23 -15.94
N GLY A 302 -7.80 -7.62 -15.02
CA GLY A 302 -8.12 -6.28 -14.52
C GLY A 302 -6.97 -5.61 -13.78
N ARG A 303 -7.17 -4.32 -13.48
CA ARG A 303 -6.26 -3.49 -12.69
C ARG A 303 -6.69 -3.46 -11.23
N LEU A 304 -6.27 -4.49 -10.49
CA LEU A 304 -6.63 -4.64 -9.08
C LEU A 304 -5.69 -3.85 -8.16
N ASP A 305 -4.41 -3.80 -8.52
CA ASP A 305 -3.37 -3.13 -7.75
C ASP A 305 -3.23 -1.67 -8.17
N LYS A 306 -3.03 -0.78 -7.19
CA LYS A 306 -2.87 0.65 -7.42
C LYS A 306 -1.81 1.25 -6.51
N ILE A 307 -1.23 2.36 -6.96
CA ILE A 307 -0.48 3.29 -6.12
C ILE A 307 -1.24 4.62 -6.20
N LEU A 308 -1.74 5.07 -5.05
CA LEU A 308 -2.55 6.28 -4.90
C LEU A 308 -1.83 7.25 -3.98
N PHE A 309 -2.00 8.56 -4.19
CA PHE A 309 -1.29 9.56 -3.40
C PHE A 309 -2.04 10.90 -3.28
N VAL A 310 -1.57 11.75 -2.36
CA VAL A 310 -2.09 13.09 -2.10
C VAL A 310 -1.01 13.97 -1.46
N GLY A 311 -1.14 15.29 -1.56
CA GLY A 311 -0.27 16.26 -0.90
C GLY A 311 0.97 16.65 -1.72
N GLY A 312 2.08 16.98 -1.05
CA GLY A 312 3.31 17.52 -1.62
C GLY A 312 4.16 16.49 -2.39
N LEU A 313 3.50 15.71 -3.24
CA LEU A 313 4.09 14.62 -4.01
C LEU A 313 3.70 14.76 -5.48
N LYS A 314 4.66 14.51 -6.36
CA LYS A 314 4.43 14.30 -7.79
C LYS A 314 4.89 12.91 -8.17
N VAL A 315 4.07 12.21 -8.94
CA VAL A 315 4.47 10.96 -9.59
C VAL A 315 5.15 11.27 -10.92
N ASP A 316 6.33 10.71 -11.15
CA ASP A 316 7.12 10.92 -12.38
C ASP A 316 6.95 9.79 -13.38
N GLY A 317 6.54 8.61 -12.93
CA GLY A 317 6.29 7.46 -13.78
C GLY A 317 5.93 6.23 -12.97
N ILE A 318 5.23 5.30 -13.59
CA ILE A 318 4.86 4.01 -13.01
C ILE A 318 4.93 2.93 -14.08
N ARG A 319 5.29 1.70 -13.68
CA ARG A 319 5.35 0.54 -14.58
C ARG A 319 5.06 -0.75 -13.84
N ARG A 320 4.71 -1.78 -14.62
CA ARG A 320 4.58 -3.16 -14.13
C ARG A 320 5.95 -3.78 -13.85
N VAL A 321 5.98 -4.73 -12.90
CA VAL A 321 7.14 -5.53 -12.49
C VAL A 321 6.71 -6.99 -12.38
N GLY A 322 7.61 -7.93 -12.65
CA GLY A 322 7.32 -9.37 -12.51
C GLY A 322 6.37 -9.95 -13.56
N VAL A 323 6.21 -9.27 -14.71
CA VAL A 323 5.40 -9.75 -15.83
C VAL A 323 6.01 -11.04 -16.39
N GLY A 324 5.26 -12.13 -16.33
CA GLY A 324 5.70 -13.42 -16.81
C GLY A 324 6.67 -14.14 -15.86
N LEU A 325 6.85 -13.64 -14.63
CA LEU A 325 7.81 -14.21 -13.68
C LEU A 325 7.36 -15.59 -13.20
N LYS A 326 8.23 -16.57 -13.41
CA LYS A 326 8.04 -17.96 -12.98
C LYS A 326 9.11 -18.33 -11.96
N TYR A 327 8.74 -19.18 -11.01
CA TYR A 327 9.69 -19.81 -10.10
C TYR A 327 10.16 -21.16 -10.66
N GLU A 328 11.41 -21.49 -10.37
CA GLU A 328 11.96 -22.78 -10.73
C GLU A 328 11.40 -23.89 -9.83
N ARG A 329 10.95 -24.98 -10.45
CA ARG A 329 10.43 -26.14 -9.71
C ARG A 329 11.55 -26.73 -8.84
N PRO A 330 11.36 -26.85 -7.51
CA PRO A 330 12.36 -27.49 -6.66
C PRO A 330 12.52 -28.97 -7.03
N PRO A 331 13.75 -29.52 -7.01
CA PRO A 331 13.97 -30.94 -7.22
C PRO A 331 13.14 -31.79 -6.25
N GLY A 332 12.54 -32.88 -6.73
CA GLY A 332 11.82 -33.84 -5.89
C GLY A 332 10.35 -33.49 -5.58
N ILE A 333 9.85 -32.31 -5.94
CA ILE A 333 8.44 -31.96 -5.79
C ILE A 333 7.65 -32.34 -7.05
N ARG A 334 6.77 -33.33 -6.94
CA ARG A 334 5.84 -33.72 -8.02
C ARG A 334 4.61 -32.80 -8.02
N LEU A 335 4.76 -31.59 -8.54
CA LEU A 335 3.61 -30.84 -9.05
C LEU A 335 3.20 -31.41 -10.41
N GLY A 336 1.92 -31.30 -10.78
CA GLY A 336 1.42 -31.77 -12.08
C GLY A 336 2.33 -31.29 -13.24
N PRO A 337 2.72 -32.18 -14.17
CA PRO A 337 3.83 -31.95 -15.10
C PRO A 337 3.68 -30.67 -15.94
N ASP A 338 2.46 -30.26 -16.25
CA ASP A 338 2.18 -29.22 -17.26
C ASP A 338 1.72 -27.87 -16.69
N ARG A 339 1.83 -27.64 -15.38
CA ARG A 339 1.41 -26.35 -14.81
C ARG A 339 2.57 -25.34 -14.77
N PRO A 340 2.48 -24.19 -15.48
CA PRO A 340 3.43 -23.10 -15.30
C PRO A 340 3.41 -22.63 -13.84
N LEU A 341 4.60 -22.41 -13.29
CA LEU A 341 4.83 -22.09 -11.89
C LEU A 341 5.06 -20.58 -11.73
N TRP A 342 3.98 -19.81 -11.70
CA TRP A 342 4.07 -18.35 -11.57
C TRP A 342 4.51 -17.93 -10.17
N ALA A 343 5.33 -16.87 -10.10
CA ALA A 343 5.82 -16.34 -8.83
C ALA A 343 4.74 -15.58 -8.04
N SER A 344 3.75 -15.02 -8.74
CA SER A 344 2.51 -14.46 -8.20
C SER A 344 1.47 -14.45 -9.31
N ASP A 345 0.17 -14.45 -8.97
CA ASP A 345 -0.90 -14.18 -9.92
C ASP A 345 -1.12 -12.70 -10.24
N HIS A 346 -0.42 -11.82 -9.51
CA HIS A 346 -0.33 -10.39 -9.77
C HIS A 346 1.01 -10.00 -10.41
N TYR A 347 0.97 -8.93 -11.21
CA TYR A 347 2.13 -8.10 -11.51
C TYR A 347 2.33 -7.08 -10.39
N GLY A 348 3.58 -6.79 -10.05
CA GLY A 348 3.90 -5.67 -9.16
C GLY A 348 3.78 -4.33 -9.90
N LEU A 349 3.68 -3.23 -9.16
CA LEU A 349 3.79 -1.86 -9.68
C LEU A 349 4.95 -1.15 -9.03
N LEU A 350 5.76 -0.44 -9.81
CA LEU A 350 6.84 0.43 -9.33
C LEU A 350 6.59 1.86 -9.80
N ALA A 351 6.36 2.78 -8.86
CA ALA A 351 6.15 4.21 -9.12
C ALA A 351 7.28 5.05 -8.55
N ASN A 352 7.69 6.07 -9.30
CA ASN A 352 8.69 7.05 -8.92
C ASN A 352 8.02 8.35 -8.47
N PHE A 353 8.51 8.93 -7.38
CA PHE A 353 7.98 10.14 -6.79
C PHE A 353 9.07 11.18 -6.58
N THR A 354 8.68 12.44 -6.80
CA THR A 354 9.43 13.64 -6.44
C THR A 354 8.62 14.43 -5.41
N LEU A 355 9.32 14.98 -4.42
CA LEU A 355 8.70 15.94 -3.49
C LEU A 355 8.54 17.28 -4.20
N VAL A 356 7.33 17.82 -4.19
CA VAL A 356 7.05 19.16 -4.75
C VAL A 356 6.93 20.16 -3.63
N GLU A 357 7.55 21.32 -3.78
CA GLU A 357 7.32 22.44 -2.88
C GLU A 357 5.84 22.82 -2.94
N GLN A 358 5.13 22.63 -1.82
CA GLN A 358 3.81 23.20 -1.67
C GLN A 358 3.98 24.69 -1.40
N ASP A 359 3.39 25.52 -2.26
CA ASP A 359 3.18 26.93 -1.98
C ASP A 359 2.34 27.03 -0.69
N THR A 360 2.97 27.48 0.39
CA THR A 360 2.31 27.58 1.70
C THR A 360 1.52 28.87 1.87
N ASP A 361 1.33 29.65 0.80
CA ASP A 361 0.47 30.82 0.85
C ASP A 361 -0.97 30.35 1.17
N PRO A 362 -1.52 30.69 2.35
CA PRO A 362 -2.88 30.31 2.72
C PRO A 362 -3.93 30.78 1.71
N ALA A 363 -3.61 31.76 0.86
CA ALA A 363 -4.46 32.21 -0.24
C ALA A 363 -4.59 31.21 -1.40
N ASN A 364 -3.66 30.27 -1.54
CA ASN A 364 -3.60 29.29 -2.63
C ASN A 364 -3.96 27.86 -2.21
N ILE A 365 -4.30 27.62 -0.94
CA ILE A 365 -4.78 26.31 -0.48
C ILE A 365 -6.26 26.19 -0.90
N PRO A 366 -6.62 25.21 -1.75
CA PRO A 366 -8.03 24.99 -2.11
C PRO A 366 -8.84 24.75 -0.85
N ALA A 367 -9.96 25.48 -0.71
CA ALA A 367 -10.89 25.25 0.38
C ALA A 367 -11.32 23.77 0.39
N PRO A 368 -11.57 23.18 1.58
CA PRO A 368 -12.16 21.85 1.66
C PRO A 368 -13.44 21.83 0.82
N VAL A 369 -13.56 20.83 -0.05
CA VAL A 369 -14.82 20.58 -0.75
C VAL A 369 -15.75 19.99 0.29
N ASP A 370 -16.75 20.77 0.70
CA ASP A 370 -17.80 20.39 1.66
C ASP A 370 -18.67 19.22 1.18
#